data_AF-A0A535HAW3-F1
#
_entry.id   AF-A0A535HAW3-F1
#
_cell.length_a   1.000
_cell.length_b   1.000
_cell.length_c   1.000
_cell.angle_alpha   90.00
_cell.angle_beta   90.00
_cell.angle_gamma   90.00
#
_symmetry.space_group_name_H-M   'P 1'
#
loop_
_entity.id
_entity.type
_entity.pdbx_description
1 polymer ?
#
loop_
_entity_poly.entity_id
_entity_poly.type
_entity_poly.pdbx_seq_one_letter_code
_entity_poly.pdbx_strand_id
1 'polypeptide(L)'
;MFAGQFAGYWRDGKRVAMDRNAALPDRCFKCNEPANGYRRTVKLTHVPLGTEMMVGAIAYAFAKRATLEVGLCERHRRSRAINAALISLAVIGLSILVFTQVHATDVVLPLLATAGLIGGVVGLIYAAVGTRVVRATKITDTHVWLKGAGEAFLASLPDAPVVGAGGALPTLDAAAVPADPAASAQVAFRDARNGALAFLVGCIVTAGSYALLPGRYFIAWGAVIYGLIRLFRGARTYVSTPAEHRNMGHALMLVAIVGAGLVTGGWVIASEVTAQTEASQFDGALTTAGHYQTQGATLFRDVMNRTDAWTTQDSADMRKVASSYGQAADALAASSPPSDYGWYRDGLVRNYREAVDIATQFSNLTSSSSRSTFDALVARWTARVKDLSQLQARLDTKPNRSP
;
A
#
# COMPACT_ATOMS: atom_id res chain seq x y z
N MET A 1 -64.27 -11.27 -10.45
CA MET A 1 -63.58 -12.26 -11.30
C MET A 1 -62.17 -11.75 -11.58
N PHE A 2 -61.20 -12.66 -11.58
CA PHE A 2 -59.76 -12.51 -11.34
C PHE A 2 -59.03 -11.53 -12.30
N ALA A 3 -58.52 -10.41 -11.78
CA ALA A 3 -57.71 -9.44 -12.54
C ALA A 3 -56.30 -9.22 -11.95
N GLY A 4 -55.76 -10.18 -11.17
CA GLY A 4 -54.50 -10.00 -10.43
C GLY A 4 -53.54 -11.19 -10.37
N GLN A 5 -53.86 -12.31 -11.02
CA GLN A 5 -52.89 -13.39 -11.30
C GLN A 5 -52.11 -12.91 -12.54
N PHE A 6 -50.86 -12.44 -12.53
CA PHE A 6 -49.69 -12.81 -11.76
C PHE A 6 -48.81 -11.56 -11.63
N ALA A 7 -48.89 -10.84 -10.52
CA ALA A 7 -48.01 -9.67 -10.32
C ALA A 7 -46.53 -10.06 -10.11
N GLY A 8 -46.22 -11.35 -10.04
CA GLY A 8 -44.87 -11.89 -9.92
C GLY A 8 -44.25 -11.65 -8.54
N TYR A 9 -45.04 -11.36 -7.50
CA TYR A 9 -44.56 -11.20 -6.13
C TYR A 9 -45.57 -11.70 -5.10
N TRP A 10 -45.06 -12.27 -4.01
CA TRP A 10 -45.83 -13.02 -3.01
C TRP A 10 -45.27 -12.82 -1.60
N ARG A 11 -46.11 -13.06 -0.61
CA ARG A 11 -45.72 -13.20 0.79
C ARG A 11 -45.14 -14.60 1.03
N ASP A 12 -43.92 -14.65 1.57
CA ASP A 12 -43.26 -15.86 2.06
C ASP A 12 -42.88 -15.66 3.54
N GLY A 13 -43.87 -15.85 4.43
CA GLY A 13 -43.74 -15.59 5.85
C GLY A 13 -43.35 -14.14 6.17
N LYS A 14 -42.13 -13.94 6.67
CA LYS A 14 -41.53 -12.61 6.96
C LYS A 14 -40.67 -12.06 5.81
N ARG A 15 -40.80 -12.63 4.61
CA ARG A 15 -40.04 -12.28 3.41
C ARG A 15 -41.01 -11.98 2.27
N VAL A 16 -40.53 -11.20 1.31
CA VAL A 16 -41.20 -11.00 0.02
C VAL A 16 -40.46 -11.86 -0.99
N ALA A 17 -41.14 -12.81 -1.60
CA ALA A 17 -40.63 -13.58 -2.72
C ALA A 17 -41.13 -12.91 -4.01
N MET A 18 -40.25 -12.68 -4.98
CA MET A 18 -40.65 -12.09 -6.26
C MET A 18 -39.87 -12.69 -7.41
N ASP A 19 -40.48 -12.75 -8.58
CA ASP A 19 -39.82 -12.96 -9.85
C ASP A 19 -38.82 -11.81 -10.09
N ARG A 20 -37.68 -12.12 -10.70
CA ARG A 20 -36.60 -11.16 -10.95
C ARG A 20 -37.04 -9.98 -11.85
N ASN A 21 -38.03 -10.20 -12.71
CA ASN A 21 -38.57 -9.20 -13.64
C ASN A 21 -39.83 -8.51 -13.10
N ALA A 22 -40.35 -8.93 -11.95
CA ALA A 22 -41.52 -8.30 -11.36
C ALA A 22 -41.22 -6.89 -10.83
N ALA A 23 -42.17 -5.98 -11.00
CA ALA A 23 -42.11 -4.64 -10.40
C ALA A 23 -42.94 -4.59 -9.13
N LEU A 24 -42.35 -4.11 -8.03
CA LEU A 24 -43.08 -3.90 -6.78
C LEU A 24 -44.14 -2.80 -6.96
N PRO A 25 -45.27 -2.86 -6.23
CA PRO A 25 -46.32 -1.84 -6.29
C PRO A 25 -45.79 -0.49 -5.80
N ASP A 26 -46.44 0.61 -6.22
CA ASP A 26 -46.09 1.99 -5.84
C ASP A 26 -46.49 2.32 -4.38
N ARG A 27 -45.98 1.52 -3.45
CA ARG A 27 -46.24 1.60 -2.01
C ARG A 27 -44.92 1.53 -1.26
N CYS A 28 -44.89 2.16 -0.10
CA CYS A 28 -43.73 2.16 0.75
C CYS A 28 -43.47 0.75 1.28
N PHE A 29 -42.28 0.22 1.00
CA PHE A 29 -41.86 -1.11 1.46
C PHE A 29 -41.86 -1.28 3.00
N LYS A 30 -41.87 -0.17 3.76
CA LYS A 30 -41.84 -0.17 5.23
C LYS A 30 -43.21 0.01 5.88
N CYS A 31 -44.03 0.95 5.43
CA CYS A 31 -45.33 1.25 6.07
C CYS A 31 -46.55 1.01 5.19
N ASN A 32 -46.35 0.62 3.92
CA ASN A 32 -47.41 0.41 2.93
C ASN A 32 -48.21 1.66 2.49
N GLU A 33 -47.82 2.85 2.96
CA GLU A 33 -48.35 4.14 2.47
C GLU A 33 -47.98 4.35 0.98
N PRO A 34 -48.75 5.13 0.20
CA PRO A 34 -48.42 5.43 -1.19
C PRO A 34 -47.02 6.04 -1.32
N ALA A 35 -46.24 5.57 -2.31
CA ALA A 35 -44.89 6.07 -2.57
C ALA A 35 -44.88 7.30 -3.51
N ASN A 36 -46.04 7.69 -4.04
CA ASN A 36 -46.23 8.86 -4.91
C ASN A 36 -45.24 8.87 -6.10
N GLY A 37 -45.02 7.70 -6.72
CA GLY A 37 -44.13 7.51 -7.86
C GLY A 37 -42.62 7.47 -7.52
N TYR A 38 -42.22 7.64 -6.26
CA TYR A 38 -40.80 7.57 -5.91
C TYR A 38 -40.30 6.12 -5.87
N ARG A 39 -39.40 5.79 -6.81
CA ARG A 39 -38.73 4.50 -6.89
C ARG A 39 -37.23 4.63 -6.68
N ARG A 40 -36.68 3.80 -5.79
CA ARG A 40 -35.24 3.71 -5.57
C ARG A 40 -34.71 2.40 -6.11
N THR A 41 -33.76 2.48 -7.04
CA THR A 41 -33.00 1.31 -7.51
C THR A 41 -32.07 0.81 -6.42
N VAL A 42 -32.26 -0.43 -5.99
CA VAL A 42 -31.44 -1.12 -5.00
C VAL A 42 -30.71 -2.27 -5.69
N LYS A 43 -29.38 -2.22 -5.66
CA LYS A 43 -28.50 -3.31 -6.07
C LYS A 43 -28.35 -4.28 -4.90
N LEU A 44 -28.94 -5.46 -5.01
CA LEU A 44 -28.80 -6.51 -4.02
C LEU A 44 -27.67 -7.45 -4.42
N THR A 45 -26.88 -7.79 -3.42
CA THR A 45 -25.80 -8.78 -3.52
C THR A 45 -26.05 -9.80 -2.41
N HIS A 46 -26.14 -11.08 -2.77
CA HIS A 46 -26.22 -12.17 -1.80
C HIS A 46 -24.94 -12.98 -1.83
N VAL A 47 -24.26 -13.02 -0.68
CA VAL A 47 -23.13 -13.91 -0.41
C VAL A 47 -23.59 -14.89 0.68
N PRO A 48 -23.46 -16.21 0.46
CA PRO A 48 -23.74 -17.17 1.51
C PRO A 48 -22.78 -16.97 2.70
N LEU A 49 -23.30 -17.00 3.93
CA LEU A 49 -22.52 -16.71 5.14
C LEU A 49 -21.28 -17.62 5.31
N GLY A 50 -21.36 -18.87 4.82
CA GLY A 50 -20.24 -19.82 4.86
C GLY A 50 -19.08 -19.50 3.92
N THR A 51 -19.29 -18.71 2.86
CA THR A 51 -18.22 -18.27 1.94
C THR A 51 -17.62 -16.91 2.30
N GLU A 52 -18.27 -16.13 3.17
CA GLU A 52 -17.74 -14.85 3.67
C GLU A 52 -16.52 -15.04 4.59
N MET A 53 -16.47 -16.10 5.41
CA MET A 53 -15.36 -16.30 6.36
C MET A 53 -14.08 -16.89 5.75
N MET A 54 -14.14 -17.48 4.54
CA MET A 54 -13.01 -18.25 4.01
C MET A 54 -12.17 -17.49 2.95
N VAL A 55 -12.72 -16.48 2.24
CA VAL A 55 -12.04 -15.90 1.05
C VAL A 55 -12.32 -14.40 0.75
N GLY A 56 -12.50 -13.53 1.75
CA GLY A 56 -12.43 -12.05 1.57
C GLY A 56 -13.11 -11.45 0.33
N ALA A 57 -12.44 -10.48 -0.35
CA ALA A 57 -12.97 -9.76 -1.52
C ALA A 57 -13.37 -10.66 -2.71
N ILE A 58 -12.84 -11.89 -2.79
CA ILE A 58 -13.16 -12.86 -3.84
C ILE A 58 -14.60 -13.35 -3.70
N ALA A 59 -15.10 -13.60 -2.48
CA ALA A 59 -16.49 -14.01 -2.25
C ALA A 59 -17.50 -12.98 -2.81
N TYR A 60 -17.15 -11.69 -2.73
CA TYR A 60 -17.98 -10.60 -3.26
C TYR A 60 -17.99 -10.54 -4.79
N ALA A 61 -16.92 -11.02 -5.45
CA ALA A 61 -16.92 -11.22 -6.88
C ALA A 61 -17.96 -12.28 -7.23
N PHE A 62 -17.94 -13.45 -6.58
CA PHE A 62 -18.81 -14.60 -6.87
C PHE A 62 -20.28 -14.47 -6.44
N ALA A 63 -20.64 -13.40 -5.74
CA ALA A 63 -22.00 -13.16 -5.26
C ALA A 63 -23.05 -13.07 -6.39
N LYS A 64 -24.24 -13.66 -6.17
CA LYS A 64 -25.40 -13.44 -7.06
C LYS A 64 -25.92 -12.02 -6.85
N ARG A 65 -26.25 -11.32 -7.94
CA ARG A 65 -26.70 -9.93 -7.94
C ARG A 65 -28.07 -9.79 -8.57
N ALA A 66 -28.90 -8.92 -8.00
CA ALA A 66 -30.20 -8.53 -8.55
C ALA A 66 -30.40 -7.02 -8.38
N THR A 67 -30.92 -6.35 -9.40
CA THR A 67 -31.36 -4.95 -9.35
C THR A 67 -32.87 -4.92 -9.20
N LEU A 68 -33.38 -4.24 -8.20
CA LEU A 68 -34.82 -4.01 -8.07
C LEU A 68 -35.13 -2.55 -7.77
N GLU A 69 -36.36 -2.15 -8.02
CA GLU A 69 -36.88 -0.85 -7.66
C GLU A 69 -37.83 -0.97 -6.46
N VAL A 70 -37.61 -0.13 -5.44
CA VAL A 70 -38.38 -0.16 -4.20
C VAL A 70 -39.02 1.20 -3.96
N GLY A 71 -40.34 1.20 -3.70
CA GLY A 71 -41.09 2.38 -3.29
C GLY A 71 -40.83 2.77 -1.82
N LEU A 72 -40.69 4.06 -1.55
CA LEU A 72 -40.54 4.62 -0.20
C LEU A 72 -41.37 5.90 -0.04
N CYS A 73 -42.09 6.04 1.07
CA CYS A 73 -42.82 7.27 1.38
C CYS A 73 -41.87 8.37 1.90
N GLU A 74 -42.35 9.61 1.88
CA GLU A 74 -41.59 10.81 2.29
C GLU A 74 -41.00 10.69 3.70
N ARG A 75 -41.80 10.17 4.64
CA ARG A 75 -41.40 10.00 6.04
C ARG A 75 -40.17 9.09 6.18
N HIS A 76 -40.19 7.94 5.53
CA HIS A 76 -39.07 6.98 5.58
C HIS A 76 -37.88 7.46 4.75
N ARG A 77 -38.12 8.24 3.69
CA ARG A 77 -37.06 8.90 2.90
C ARG A 77 -36.30 9.91 3.75
N ARG A 78 -37.01 10.80 4.44
CA ARG A 78 -36.44 11.86 5.28
C ARG A 78 -35.75 11.32 6.52
N SER A 79 -36.37 10.37 7.23
CA SER A 79 -35.76 9.74 8.41
C SER A 79 -34.42 9.07 8.06
N ARG A 80 -34.32 8.42 6.91
CA ARG A 80 -33.07 7.81 6.46
C ARG A 80 -32.00 8.82 6.10
N ALA A 81 -32.37 9.91 5.41
CA ALA A 81 -31.43 10.98 5.07
C ALA A 81 -30.82 11.61 6.34
N ILE A 82 -31.65 11.86 7.35
CA ILE A 82 -31.23 12.41 8.65
C ILE A 82 -30.31 11.41 9.37
N ASN A 83 -30.70 10.14 9.48
CA ASN A 83 -29.87 9.13 10.14
C ASN A 83 -28.51 8.94 9.45
N ALA A 84 -28.49 8.92 8.11
CA ALA A 84 -27.24 8.84 7.35
C ALA A 84 -26.36 10.06 7.57
N ALA A 85 -26.94 11.27 7.59
CA ALA A 85 -26.22 12.50 7.89
C ALA A 85 -25.62 12.51 9.31
N LEU A 86 -26.40 12.12 10.33
CA LEU A 86 -25.93 12.07 11.72
C LEU A 86 -24.79 11.06 11.91
N ILE A 87 -24.90 9.86 11.33
CA ILE A 87 -23.84 8.86 11.40
C ILE A 87 -22.58 9.34 10.66
N SER A 88 -22.75 9.97 9.50
CA SER A 88 -21.61 10.51 8.74
C SER A 88 -20.90 11.61 9.51
N LEU A 89 -21.65 12.52 10.16
CA LEU A 89 -21.10 13.58 10.99
C LEU A 89 -20.34 13.03 12.20
N ALA A 90 -20.87 11.99 12.86
CA ALA A 90 -20.22 11.34 14.00
C ALA A 90 -18.90 10.67 13.60
N VAL A 91 -18.85 9.98 12.45
CA VAL A 91 -17.62 9.35 11.94
C VAL A 91 -16.58 10.39 11.53
N ILE A 92 -16.99 11.47 10.86
CA ILE A 92 -16.09 12.57 10.50
C ILE A 92 -15.53 13.24 11.77
N GLY A 93 -16.39 13.54 12.75
CA GLY A 93 -15.96 14.15 14.02
C GLY A 93 -14.96 13.29 14.79
N LEU A 94 -15.19 11.98 14.87
CA LEU A 94 -14.26 11.04 15.50
C LEU A 94 -12.93 10.95 14.74
N SER A 95 -12.97 10.98 13.41
CA SER A 95 -11.76 10.94 12.57
C SER A 95 -10.91 12.20 12.74
N ILE A 96 -11.53 13.37 12.86
CA ILE A 96 -10.84 14.65 13.13
C ILE A 96 -10.20 14.62 14.53
N LEU A 97 -10.91 14.12 15.55
CA LEU A 97 -10.37 14.01 16.91
C LEU A 97 -9.13 13.09 17.00
N VAL A 98 -9.08 12.02 16.22
CA VAL A 98 -7.89 11.15 16.14
C VAL A 98 -6.74 11.87 15.43
N PHE A 99 -7.04 12.66 14.40
CA PHE A 99 -6.03 13.36 13.61
C PHE A 99 -5.37 14.53 14.35
N THR A 100 -6.11 15.23 15.21
CA THR A 100 -5.57 16.36 16.00
C THR A 100 -4.63 15.95 17.14
N GLN A 101 -4.57 14.66 17.48
CA GLN A 101 -3.66 14.13 18.52
C GLN A 101 -2.29 13.72 17.97
N VAL A 102 -2.07 13.80 16.66
CA VAL A 102 -0.78 13.47 16.03
C VAL A 102 0.14 14.69 16.07
N HIS A 103 0.74 14.94 17.23
CA HIS A 103 1.95 15.77 17.30
C HIS A 103 3.20 14.90 17.12
N ALA A 104 4.15 15.46 16.37
CA ALA A 104 5.34 14.80 15.86
C ALA A 104 6.28 14.35 16.99
N THR A 105 6.59 13.04 17.04
CA THR A 105 7.98 12.55 17.23
C THR A 105 8.20 11.02 17.14
N ASP A 106 7.21 10.15 16.93
CA ASP A 106 7.53 8.70 16.81
C ASP A 106 6.70 7.94 15.76
N VAL A 107 7.37 7.02 15.05
CA VAL A 107 6.88 6.16 13.94
C VAL A 107 5.66 5.31 14.30
N VAL A 108 5.34 5.18 15.59
CA VAL A 108 4.17 4.45 16.11
C VAL A 108 2.85 5.20 15.84
N LEU A 109 2.87 6.54 15.81
CA LEU A 109 1.68 7.38 15.60
C LEU A 109 1.12 7.34 14.16
N PRO A 110 1.93 7.36 13.08
CA PRO A 110 1.46 7.17 11.71
C PRO A 110 0.72 5.85 11.47
N LEU A 111 1.12 4.78 12.18
CA LEU A 111 0.56 3.44 12.06
C LEU A 111 -0.82 3.33 12.74
N LEU A 112 -0.99 4.00 13.89
CA LEU A 112 -2.29 4.17 14.55
C LEU A 112 -3.21 5.12 13.77
N ALA A 113 -2.69 6.18 13.17
CA ALA A 113 -3.45 7.08 12.31
C ALA A 113 -3.97 6.37 11.04
N THR A 114 -3.17 5.50 10.43
CA THR A 114 -3.60 4.66 9.29
C THR A 114 -4.59 3.58 9.72
N ALA A 115 -4.40 2.93 10.87
CA ALA A 115 -5.38 2.00 11.42
C ALA A 115 -6.72 2.68 11.76
N GLY A 116 -6.69 3.91 12.30
CA GLY A 116 -7.87 4.74 12.57
C GLY A 116 -8.59 5.17 11.31
N LEU A 117 -7.86 5.51 10.24
CA LEU A 117 -8.44 5.83 8.93
C LEU A 117 -9.08 4.59 8.29
N ILE A 118 -8.42 3.44 8.34
CA ILE A 118 -8.97 2.17 7.84
C ILE A 118 -10.21 1.78 8.64
N GLY A 119 -10.15 1.86 9.97
CA GLY A 119 -11.29 1.59 10.86
C GLY A 119 -12.46 2.54 10.64
N GLY A 120 -12.18 3.84 10.45
CA GLY A 120 -13.17 4.87 10.15
C GLY A 120 -13.84 4.65 8.79
N VAL A 121 -13.07 4.34 7.75
CA VAL A 121 -13.59 3.99 6.41
C VAL A 121 -14.40 2.69 6.45
N VAL A 122 -13.93 1.67 7.15
CA VAL A 122 -14.67 0.41 7.36
C VAL A 122 -15.96 0.66 8.14
N GLY A 123 -15.94 1.50 9.17
CA GLY A 123 -17.12 1.92 9.92
C GLY A 123 -18.12 2.70 9.09
N LEU A 124 -17.65 3.59 8.20
CA LEU A 124 -18.47 4.35 7.25
C LEU A 124 -19.12 3.42 6.21
N ILE A 125 -18.36 2.44 5.70
CA ILE A 125 -18.87 1.40 4.80
C ILE A 125 -19.89 0.54 5.55
N TYR A 126 -19.63 0.14 6.79
CA TYR A 126 -20.56 -0.64 7.60
C TYR A 126 -21.86 0.12 7.92
N ALA A 127 -21.78 1.42 8.23
CA ALA A 127 -22.95 2.29 8.42
C ALA A 127 -23.76 2.48 7.13
N ALA A 128 -23.08 2.66 6.00
CA ALA A 128 -23.72 2.78 4.68
C ALA A 128 -24.39 1.46 4.25
N VAL A 129 -23.81 0.32 4.62
CA VAL A 129 -24.31 -1.03 4.28
C VAL A 129 -25.34 -1.56 5.29
N GLY A 130 -25.24 -1.20 6.57
CA GLY A 130 -26.13 -1.63 7.65
C GLY A 130 -27.53 -0.99 7.58
N THR A 131 -27.65 0.17 6.95
CA THR A 131 -28.93 0.87 6.73
C THR A 131 -29.65 0.45 5.43
N ARG A 132 -29.41 -0.77 4.93
CA ARG A 132 -30.09 -1.30 3.73
C ARG A 132 -31.60 -1.41 3.98
N VAL A 133 -32.38 -0.72 3.14
CA VAL A 133 -33.86 -0.76 3.20
C VAL A 133 -34.40 -2.16 2.96
N VAL A 134 -33.73 -2.91 2.08
CA VAL A 134 -34.06 -4.27 1.69
C VAL A 134 -32.79 -5.13 1.71
N ARG A 135 -32.89 -6.34 2.24
CA ARG A 135 -31.80 -7.33 2.25
C ARG A 135 -32.21 -8.57 1.45
N ALA A 136 -31.38 -9.00 0.50
CA ALA A 136 -31.55 -10.29 -0.15
C ALA A 136 -31.22 -11.42 0.83
N THR A 137 -32.16 -12.32 1.04
CA THR A 137 -31.98 -13.55 1.82
C THR A 137 -31.66 -14.76 0.96
N LYS A 138 -32.15 -14.77 -0.28
CA LYS A 138 -31.87 -15.79 -1.30
C LYS A 138 -32.04 -15.13 -2.67
N ILE A 139 -31.15 -15.45 -3.61
CA ILE A 139 -31.27 -15.03 -5.01
C ILE A 139 -31.09 -16.29 -5.86
N THR A 140 -32.11 -16.66 -6.61
CA THR A 140 -32.03 -17.64 -7.70
C THR A 140 -32.09 -16.91 -9.04
N ASP A 141 -32.08 -17.65 -10.14
CA ASP A 141 -32.01 -17.06 -11.49
C ASP A 141 -33.35 -16.47 -11.90
N THR A 142 -34.43 -17.06 -11.40
CA THR A 142 -35.81 -16.63 -11.64
C THR A 142 -36.40 -15.81 -10.50
N HIS A 143 -35.98 -16.03 -9.25
CA HIS A 143 -36.65 -15.45 -8.08
C HIS A 143 -35.68 -14.80 -7.08
N VAL A 144 -36.19 -13.83 -6.33
CA VAL A 144 -35.48 -13.08 -5.30
C VAL A 144 -36.31 -13.06 -4.02
N TRP A 145 -35.68 -13.39 -2.89
CA TRP A 145 -36.29 -13.31 -1.56
C TRP A 145 -35.72 -12.13 -0.79
N LEU A 146 -36.61 -11.22 -0.43
CA LEU A 146 -36.32 -9.95 0.20
C LEU A 146 -36.76 -9.96 1.67
N LYS A 147 -35.93 -9.42 2.55
CA LYS A 147 -36.26 -9.16 3.96
C LYS A 147 -36.21 -7.66 4.23
N GLY A 148 -37.01 -7.23 5.20
CA GLY A 148 -37.10 -5.84 5.64
C GLY A 148 -38.39 -5.13 5.21
N ALA A 149 -39.34 -5.84 4.59
CA ALA A 149 -40.69 -5.33 4.39
C ALA A 149 -41.38 -5.17 5.75
N GLY A 150 -42.16 -4.10 5.92
CA GLY A 150 -42.98 -3.95 7.12
C GLY A 150 -44.21 -4.86 7.09
N GLU A 151 -44.77 -5.15 8.27
CA GLU A 151 -45.90 -6.08 8.41
C GLU A 151 -47.12 -5.62 7.61
N ALA A 152 -47.42 -4.32 7.60
CA ALA A 152 -48.51 -3.75 6.81
C ALA A 152 -48.32 -3.96 5.29
N PHE A 153 -47.08 -3.96 4.81
CA PHE A 153 -46.77 -4.24 3.40
C PHE A 153 -46.89 -5.74 3.12
N LEU A 154 -46.32 -6.59 3.98
CA LEU A 154 -46.43 -8.05 3.87
C LEU A 154 -47.88 -8.54 3.88
N ALA A 155 -48.72 -7.99 4.75
CA ALA A 155 -50.14 -8.33 4.86
C ALA A 155 -50.96 -7.95 3.61
N SER A 156 -50.46 -7.03 2.78
CA SER A 156 -51.13 -6.63 1.53
C SER A 156 -50.74 -7.47 0.33
N LEU A 157 -49.75 -8.37 0.47
CA LEU A 157 -49.32 -9.24 -0.62
C LEU A 157 -50.14 -10.53 -0.64
N PRO A 158 -50.38 -11.10 -1.83
CA PRO A 158 -50.97 -12.43 -1.92
C PRO A 158 -50.03 -13.47 -1.31
N ASP A 159 -50.58 -14.51 -0.71
CA ASP A 159 -49.79 -15.66 -0.27
C ASP A 159 -49.14 -16.35 -1.47
N ALA A 160 -47.94 -16.90 -1.25
CA ALA A 160 -47.25 -17.65 -2.28
C ALA A 160 -48.12 -18.81 -2.80
N PRO A 161 -48.16 -19.04 -4.13
CA PRO A 161 -48.90 -20.16 -4.69
C PRO A 161 -48.38 -21.47 -4.07
N VAL A 162 -49.30 -22.39 -3.76
CA VAL A 162 -48.95 -23.71 -3.21
C VAL A 162 -48.27 -24.51 -4.32
N VAL A 163 -46.95 -24.48 -4.36
CA VAL A 163 -46.14 -25.37 -5.19
C VAL A 163 -45.88 -26.64 -4.39
N GLY A 164 -46.28 -27.80 -4.95
CA GLY A 164 -45.98 -29.12 -4.36
C GLY A 164 -44.47 -29.33 -4.16
N ALA A 165 -44.09 -30.36 -3.42
CA ALA A 165 -42.67 -30.67 -3.15
C ALA A 165 -41.90 -30.87 -4.47
N GLY A 166 -41.20 -29.82 -4.93
CA GLY A 166 -40.46 -29.78 -6.20
C GLY A 166 -40.97 -28.78 -7.25
N GLY A 167 -42.09 -28.09 -7.02
CA GLY A 167 -42.62 -27.09 -7.96
C GLY A 167 -41.86 -25.75 -7.91
N ALA A 168 -41.57 -25.17 -9.06
CA ALA A 168 -41.00 -23.82 -9.18
C ALA A 168 -42.12 -22.76 -9.16
N LEU A 169 -41.85 -21.61 -8.52
CA LEU A 169 -42.76 -20.47 -8.53
C LEU A 169 -42.99 -19.96 -9.98
N PRO A 170 -44.18 -19.41 -10.31
CA PRO A 170 -44.48 -18.92 -11.66
C PRO A 170 -43.51 -17.80 -12.08
N THR A 171 -42.93 -17.93 -13.27
CA THR A 171 -42.02 -16.93 -13.84
C THR A 171 -42.72 -16.06 -14.87
N LEU A 172 -42.42 -14.77 -14.87
CA LEU A 172 -42.85 -13.87 -15.95
C LEU A 172 -41.98 -14.12 -17.20
N ASP A 173 -42.60 -14.17 -18.39
CA ASP A 173 -41.91 -14.48 -19.65
C ASP A 173 -40.64 -13.63 -19.81
N ALA A 174 -39.49 -14.30 -19.88
CA ALA A 174 -38.19 -13.65 -19.95
C ALA A 174 -37.92 -13.16 -21.38
N ALA A 175 -37.55 -11.88 -21.54
CA ALA A 175 -36.92 -11.42 -22.77
C ALA A 175 -35.58 -12.16 -22.96
N ALA A 176 -35.38 -12.71 -24.17
CA ALA A 176 -34.20 -13.48 -24.54
C ALA A 176 -32.90 -12.68 -24.31
N VAL A 177 -31.97 -13.28 -23.57
CA VAL A 177 -30.60 -12.74 -23.42
C VAL A 177 -29.78 -13.18 -24.64
N PRO A 178 -29.19 -12.24 -25.41
CA PRO A 178 -28.31 -12.60 -26.53
C PRO A 178 -26.88 -12.91 -26.05
N ALA A 179 -26.21 -13.81 -26.78
CA ALA A 179 -24.86 -14.36 -26.62
C ALA A 179 -24.66 -15.37 -25.47
N ASP A 180 -24.05 -16.52 -25.78
CA ASP A 180 -23.69 -17.57 -24.82
C ASP A 180 -22.85 -16.97 -23.66
N PRO A 181 -23.44 -16.81 -22.46
CA PRO A 181 -22.77 -16.17 -21.33
C PRO A 181 -21.54 -16.95 -20.86
N ALA A 182 -21.47 -18.27 -21.12
CA ALA A 182 -20.31 -19.10 -20.81
C ALA A 182 -19.10 -18.73 -21.68
N ALA A 183 -19.31 -18.57 -22.99
CA ALA A 183 -18.27 -18.15 -23.93
C ALA A 183 -17.73 -16.76 -23.58
N SER A 184 -18.59 -15.83 -23.17
CA SER A 184 -18.18 -14.48 -22.74
C SER A 184 -17.31 -14.49 -21.48
N ALA A 185 -17.61 -15.37 -20.52
CA ALA A 185 -16.85 -15.54 -19.28
C ALA A 185 -15.43 -16.05 -19.55
N GLN A 186 -15.31 -17.01 -20.45
CA GLN A 186 -14.05 -17.66 -20.78
C GLN A 186 -13.12 -16.73 -21.57
N VAL A 187 -13.66 -15.92 -22.48
CA VAL A 187 -12.91 -14.86 -23.18
C VAL A 187 -12.41 -13.81 -22.19
N ALA A 188 -13.28 -13.32 -21.29
CA ALA A 188 -12.91 -12.35 -20.26
C ALA A 188 -11.82 -12.86 -19.32
N PHE A 189 -11.89 -14.13 -18.91
CA PHE A 189 -10.84 -14.76 -18.10
C PHE A 189 -9.52 -14.87 -18.88
N ARG A 190 -9.56 -15.29 -20.15
CA ARG A 190 -8.35 -15.41 -20.98
C ARG A 190 -7.66 -14.05 -21.12
N ASP A 191 -8.43 -12.98 -21.29
CA ASP A 191 -7.89 -11.62 -21.33
C ASP A 191 -7.29 -11.18 -19.99
N ALA A 192 -7.97 -11.45 -18.87
CA ALA A 192 -7.45 -11.17 -17.55
C ALA A 192 -6.13 -11.92 -17.29
N ARG A 193 -6.07 -13.20 -17.65
CA ARG A 193 -4.90 -14.06 -17.50
C ARG A 193 -3.73 -13.58 -18.35
N ASN A 194 -3.99 -13.25 -19.61
CA ASN A 194 -2.95 -12.73 -20.51
C ASN A 194 -2.42 -11.38 -20.01
N GLY A 195 -3.29 -10.53 -19.44
CA GLY A 195 -2.87 -9.30 -18.76
C GLY A 195 -1.99 -9.57 -17.53
N ALA A 196 -2.41 -10.49 -16.65
CA ALA A 196 -1.63 -10.89 -15.48
C ALA A 196 -0.25 -11.46 -15.85
N LEU A 197 -0.18 -12.29 -16.89
CA LEU A 197 1.08 -12.83 -17.39
C LEU A 197 2.00 -11.75 -17.97
N ALA A 198 1.46 -10.81 -18.74
CA ALA A 198 2.25 -9.67 -19.26
C ALA A 198 2.79 -8.79 -18.12
N PHE A 199 1.98 -8.56 -17.07
CA PHE A 199 2.41 -7.89 -15.86
C PHE A 199 3.56 -8.65 -15.17
N LEU A 200 3.39 -9.95 -14.92
CA LEU A 200 4.41 -10.80 -14.29
C LEU A 200 5.71 -10.81 -15.11
N VAL A 201 5.64 -10.97 -16.43
CA VAL A 201 6.82 -10.93 -17.31
C VAL A 201 7.51 -9.57 -17.21
N GLY A 202 6.77 -8.47 -17.19
CA GLY A 202 7.32 -7.13 -16.97
C GLY A 202 8.07 -7.00 -15.63
N CYS A 203 7.50 -7.55 -14.55
CA CYS A 203 8.14 -7.59 -13.23
C CYS A 203 9.42 -8.45 -13.24
N ILE A 204 9.38 -9.64 -13.85
CA ILE A 204 10.54 -10.55 -13.94
C ILE A 204 11.67 -9.92 -14.76
N VAL A 205 11.37 -9.32 -15.92
CA VAL A 205 12.38 -8.65 -16.75
C VAL A 205 13.02 -7.49 -16.00
N THR A 206 12.23 -6.72 -15.24
CA THR A 206 12.73 -5.62 -14.42
C THR A 206 13.61 -6.12 -13.27
N ALA A 207 13.17 -7.15 -12.54
CA ALA A 207 13.96 -7.73 -11.45
C ALA A 207 15.24 -8.41 -11.97
N GLY A 208 15.16 -9.11 -13.10
CA GLY A 208 16.31 -9.72 -13.75
C GLY A 208 17.31 -8.69 -14.25
N SER A 209 16.85 -7.61 -14.88
CA SER A 209 17.74 -6.53 -15.32
C SER A 209 18.38 -5.82 -14.12
N TYR A 210 17.64 -5.63 -13.03
CA TYR A 210 18.16 -5.07 -11.78
C TYR A 210 19.27 -5.94 -11.18
N ALA A 211 19.05 -7.26 -11.10
CA ALA A 211 20.01 -8.20 -10.51
C ALA A 211 21.25 -8.42 -11.40
N LEU A 212 21.08 -8.42 -12.72
CA LEU A 212 22.16 -8.77 -13.67
C LEU A 212 22.94 -7.56 -14.20
N LEU A 213 22.34 -6.36 -14.18
CA LEU A 213 22.92 -5.13 -14.74
C LEU A 213 22.95 -4.00 -13.68
N PRO A 214 23.78 -4.14 -12.64
CA PRO A 214 23.87 -3.12 -11.59
C PRO A 214 24.25 -1.75 -12.18
N GLY A 215 23.37 -0.76 -11.98
CA GLY A 215 23.52 0.61 -12.48
C GLY A 215 23.05 0.87 -13.92
N ARG A 216 22.52 -0.12 -14.63
CA ARG A 216 21.92 0.03 -15.98
C ARG A 216 20.69 -0.86 -16.13
N TYR A 217 19.83 -0.85 -15.13
CA TYR A 217 18.64 -1.69 -15.14
C TYR A 217 17.54 -1.08 -16.03
N PHE A 218 16.78 -1.97 -16.66
CA PHE A 218 15.70 -1.59 -17.56
C PHE A 218 14.38 -1.92 -16.89
N ILE A 219 13.56 -0.89 -16.69
CA ILE A 219 12.20 -1.07 -16.18
C ILE A 219 11.26 -1.31 -17.35
N ALA A 220 10.64 -2.49 -17.41
CA ALA A 220 9.71 -2.88 -18.47
C ALA A 220 8.31 -2.26 -18.27
N TRP A 221 8.24 -0.94 -18.06
CA TRP A 221 6.99 -0.20 -17.81
C TRP A 221 5.90 -0.48 -18.84
N GLY A 222 6.27 -0.61 -20.12
CA GLY A 222 5.32 -0.94 -21.18
C GLY A 222 4.58 -2.25 -20.93
N ALA A 223 5.28 -3.31 -20.53
CA ALA A 223 4.68 -4.61 -20.23
C ALA A 223 3.86 -4.58 -18.93
N VAL A 224 4.35 -3.89 -17.90
CA VAL A 224 3.67 -3.74 -16.60
C VAL A 224 2.34 -2.98 -16.76
N ILE A 225 2.37 -1.81 -17.40
CA ILE A 225 1.18 -0.96 -17.59
C ILE A 225 0.18 -1.63 -18.52
N TYR A 226 0.65 -2.16 -19.66
CA TYR A 226 -0.21 -2.89 -20.59
C TYR A 226 -0.88 -4.10 -19.91
N GLY A 227 -0.09 -4.87 -19.15
CA GLY A 227 -0.56 -6.02 -18.39
C GLY A 227 -1.63 -5.66 -17.36
N LEU A 228 -1.40 -4.60 -16.58
CA LEU A 228 -2.35 -4.10 -15.57
C LEU A 228 -3.66 -3.59 -16.19
N ILE A 229 -3.59 -2.81 -17.26
CA ILE A 229 -4.79 -2.30 -17.95
C ILE A 229 -5.63 -3.47 -18.47
N ARG A 230 -4.99 -4.46 -19.11
CA ARG A 230 -5.68 -5.63 -19.66
C ARG A 230 -6.23 -6.53 -18.55
N LEU A 231 -5.47 -6.75 -17.49
CA LEU A 231 -5.90 -7.47 -16.29
C LEU A 231 -7.14 -6.82 -15.68
N PHE A 232 -7.12 -5.50 -15.47
CA PHE A 232 -8.23 -4.79 -14.85
C PHE A 232 -9.50 -4.83 -15.71
N ARG A 233 -9.37 -4.61 -17.03
CA ARG A 233 -10.50 -4.72 -17.96
C ARG A 233 -11.06 -6.14 -18.00
N GLY A 234 -10.21 -7.15 -18.15
CA GLY A 234 -10.61 -8.56 -18.17
C GLY A 234 -11.25 -9.00 -16.86
N ALA A 235 -10.67 -8.64 -15.72
CA ALA A 235 -11.20 -8.95 -14.39
C ALA A 235 -12.53 -8.27 -14.13
N ARG A 236 -12.69 -7.00 -14.53
CA ARG A 236 -13.96 -6.27 -14.41
C ARG A 236 -15.07 -6.95 -15.20
N THR A 237 -14.79 -7.35 -16.45
CA THR A 237 -15.74 -8.09 -17.29
C THR A 237 -16.05 -9.45 -16.67
N TYR A 238 -15.04 -10.19 -16.22
CA TYR A 238 -15.20 -11.49 -15.56
C TYR A 238 -16.04 -11.42 -14.28
N VAL A 239 -15.85 -10.40 -13.44
CA VAL A 239 -16.65 -10.17 -12.23
C VAL A 239 -18.07 -9.71 -12.55
N SER A 240 -18.31 -9.13 -13.72
CA SER A 240 -19.66 -8.73 -14.16
C SER A 240 -20.51 -9.90 -14.66
N THR A 241 -19.89 -11.02 -15.06
CA THR A 241 -20.58 -12.24 -15.50
C THR A 241 -21.31 -12.95 -14.34
N PRO A 242 -22.49 -13.57 -14.57
CA PRO A 242 -23.20 -14.34 -13.55
C PRO A 242 -22.34 -15.41 -12.87
N ALA A 243 -22.61 -15.65 -11.58
CA ALA A 243 -21.81 -16.53 -10.71
C ALA A 243 -21.58 -17.95 -11.24
N GLU A 244 -22.52 -18.45 -12.03
CA GLU A 244 -22.62 -19.82 -12.52
C GLU A 244 -21.55 -20.12 -13.59
N HIS A 245 -21.05 -19.09 -14.25
CA HIS A 245 -20.05 -19.19 -15.31
C HIS A 245 -18.65 -18.82 -14.81
N ARG A 246 -18.51 -18.55 -13.50
CA ARG A 246 -17.23 -18.21 -12.88
C ARG A 246 -16.66 -19.41 -12.15
N ASN A 247 -15.38 -19.66 -12.35
CA ASN A 247 -14.65 -20.78 -11.77
C ASN A 247 -13.70 -20.25 -10.69
N MET A 248 -13.74 -20.83 -9.51
CA MET A 248 -12.86 -20.45 -8.39
C MET A 248 -11.38 -20.69 -8.73
N GLY A 249 -11.05 -21.73 -9.52
CA GLY A 249 -9.69 -22.01 -9.98
C GLY A 249 -9.11 -20.90 -10.85
N HIS A 250 -9.94 -20.25 -11.67
CA HIS A 250 -9.54 -19.09 -12.48
C HIS A 250 -9.17 -17.89 -11.60
N ALA A 251 -9.95 -17.63 -10.55
CA ALA A 251 -9.66 -16.54 -9.62
C ALA A 251 -8.36 -16.78 -8.82
N LEU A 252 -8.17 -18.01 -8.31
CA LEU A 252 -6.94 -18.38 -7.60
C LEU A 252 -5.70 -18.27 -8.50
N MET A 253 -5.80 -18.69 -9.77
CA MET A 253 -4.72 -18.54 -10.74
C MET A 253 -4.32 -17.07 -10.96
N LEU A 254 -5.30 -16.17 -11.13
CA LEU A 254 -5.02 -14.75 -11.29
C LEU A 254 -4.34 -14.16 -10.05
N VAL A 255 -4.81 -14.52 -8.85
CA VAL A 255 -4.22 -14.08 -7.58
C VAL A 255 -2.77 -14.58 -7.47
N ALA A 256 -2.50 -15.83 -7.82
CA ALA A 256 -1.14 -16.39 -7.80
C ALA A 256 -0.19 -15.65 -8.76
N ILE A 257 -0.61 -15.38 -10.00
CA ILE A 257 0.20 -14.67 -11.00
C ILE A 257 0.47 -13.23 -10.57
N VAL A 258 -0.56 -12.51 -10.11
CA VAL A 258 -0.42 -11.13 -9.64
C VAL A 258 0.43 -11.08 -8.37
N GLY A 259 0.23 -12.00 -7.43
CA GLY A 259 1.03 -12.12 -6.21
C GLY A 259 2.51 -12.33 -6.52
N ALA A 260 2.84 -13.24 -7.45
CA ALA A 260 4.21 -13.43 -7.91
C ALA A 260 4.80 -12.14 -8.53
N GLY A 261 4.01 -11.39 -9.31
CA GLY A 261 4.44 -10.11 -9.88
C GLY A 261 4.67 -9.03 -8.82
N LEU A 262 3.84 -8.98 -7.78
CA LEU A 262 4.00 -8.04 -6.66
C LEU A 262 5.22 -8.36 -5.80
N VAL A 263 5.50 -9.64 -5.54
CA VAL A 263 6.70 -10.05 -4.77
C VAL A 263 7.96 -9.70 -5.57
N THR A 264 7.99 -10.03 -6.86
CA THR A 264 9.16 -9.75 -7.72
C THR A 264 9.38 -8.24 -7.93
N GLY A 265 8.33 -7.49 -8.24
CA GLY A 265 8.41 -6.03 -8.38
C GLY A 265 8.67 -5.31 -7.06
N GLY A 266 8.08 -5.78 -5.96
CA GLY A 266 8.26 -5.22 -4.63
C GLY A 266 9.68 -5.38 -4.09
N TRP A 267 10.36 -6.50 -4.41
CA TRP A 267 11.76 -6.70 -4.05
C TRP A 267 12.67 -5.63 -4.64
N VAL A 268 12.49 -5.27 -5.93
CA VAL A 268 13.28 -4.23 -6.61
C VAL A 268 13.08 -2.85 -5.95
N ILE A 269 11.84 -2.52 -5.58
CA ILE A 269 11.55 -1.25 -4.89
C ILE A 269 12.20 -1.23 -3.50
N ALA A 270 12.11 -2.33 -2.75
CA ALA A 270 12.70 -2.42 -1.42
C ALA A 270 14.23 -2.33 -1.47
N SER A 271 14.88 -2.96 -2.44
CA SER A 271 16.33 -2.86 -2.62
C SER A 271 16.76 -1.45 -2.98
N GLU A 272 16.00 -0.75 -3.83
CA GLU A 272 16.31 0.63 -4.22
C GLU A 272 16.18 1.60 -3.04
N VAL A 273 15.11 1.48 -2.25
CA VAL A 273 14.91 2.28 -1.03
C VAL A 273 16.04 2.04 -0.03
N THR A 274 16.47 0.78 0.12
CA THR A 274 17.59 0.44 1.00
C THR A 274 18.88 1.09 0.51
N ALA A 275 19.20 0.96 -0.78
CA ALA A 275 20.40 1.54 -1.39
C ALA A 275 20.42 3.08 -1.28
N GLN A 276 19.27 3.74 -1.48
CA GLN A 276 19.15 5.20 -1.33
C GLN A 276 19.29 5.64 0.14
N THR A 277 18.79 4.83 1.07
CA THR A 277 18.94 5.08 2.51
C THR A 277 20.41 4.96 2.93
N GLU A 278 21.11 3.91 2.50
CA GLU A 278 22.55 3.73 2.73
C GLU A 278 23.36 4.89 2.14
N ALA A 279 23.06 5.30 0.90
CA ALA A 279 23.73 6.42 0.25
C ALA A 279 23.56 7.75 1.03
N SER A 280 22.35 8.04 1.50
CA SER A 280 22.09 9.28 2.26
C SER A 280 22.73 9.27 3.66
N GLN A 281 22.73 8.12 4.35
CA GLN A 281 23.46 7.97 5.61
C GLN A 281 24.97 8.15 5.42
N PHE A 282 25.53 7.56 4.36
CA PHE A 282 26.96 7.66 4.08
C PHE A 282 27.38 9.10 3.70
N ASP A 283 26.57 9.81 2.91
CA ASP A 283 26.81 11.22 2.56
C ASP A 283 26.78 12.14 3.80
N GLY A 284 25.82 11.91 4.70
CA GLY A 284 25.76 12.61 5.99
C GLY A 284 26.99 12.34 6.86
N ALA A 285 27.48 11.09 6.87
CA ALA A 285 28.70 10.71 7.59
C ALA A 285 29.96 11.35 6.97
N LEU A 286 30.07 11.39 5.63
CA LEU A 286 31.15 12.08 4.92
C LEU A 286 31.18 13.58 5.24
N THR A 287 30.01 14.23 5.23
CA THR A 287 29.89 15.65 5.58
C THR A 287 30.34 15.92 7.01
N THR A 288 29.88 15.09 7.96
CA THR A 288 30.27 15.18 9.38
C THR A 288 31.78 14.97 9.56
N ALA A 289 32.34 13.94 8.92
CA ALA A 289 33.76 13.66 8.97
C ALA A 289 34.61 14.77 8.33
N GLY A 290 34.15 15.35 7.21
CA GLY A 290 34.79 16.48 6.55
C GLY A 290 34.86 17.73 7.43
N HIS A 291 33.81 18.01 8.21
CA HIS A 291 33.81 19.10 9.19
C HIS A 291 34.90 18.90 10.24
N TYR A 292 34.94 17.73 10.89
CA TYR A 292 35.96 17.43 11.90
C TYR A 292 37.38 17.33 11.34
N GLN A 293 37.55 16.81 10.11
CA GLN A 293 38.82 16.82 9.41
C GLN A 293 39.31 18.27 9.21
N THR A 294 38.44 19.17 8.78
CA THR A 294 38.81 20.58 8.53
C THR A 294 39.20 21.28 9.83
N GLN A 295 38.47 21.04 10.91
CA GLN A 295 38.80 21.55 12.24
C GLN A 295 40.16 21.04 12.72
N GLY A 296 40.39 19.72 12.65
CA GLY A 296 41.65 19.10 13.07
C GLY A 296 42.84 19.54 12.22
N ALA A 297 42.66 19.66 10.90
CA ALA A 297 43.71 20.08 9.97
C ALA A 297 44.10 21.56 10.16
N THR A 298 43.14 22.44 10.40
CA THR A 298 43.40 23.85 10.70
C THR A 298 44.19 23.98 12.00
N LEU A 299 43.72 23.34 13.08
CA LEU A 299 44.41 23.39 14.36
C LEU A 299 45.83 22.78 14.29
N PHE A 300 45.99 21.67 13.57
CA PHE A 300 47.32 21.09 13.33
C PHE A 300 48.24 22.08 12.62
N ARG A 301 47.76 22.73 11.56
CA ARG A 301 48.54 23.73 10.82
C ARG A 301 48.94 24.90 11.72
N ASP A 302 48.02 25.38 12.56
CA ASP A 302 48.27 26.46 13.49
C ASP A 302 49.36 26.09 14.51
N VAL A 303 49.34 24.86 15.06
CA VAL A 303 50.39 24.36 15.95
C VAL A 303 51.73 24.27 15.21
N MET A 304 51.74 23.71 13.99
CA MET A 304 52.96 23.53 13.21
C MET A 304 53.60 24.84 12.72
N ASN A 305 52.82 25.92 12.63
CA ASN A 305 53.31 27.23 12.22
C ASN A 305 53.87 28.07 13.38
N ARG A 306 53.74 27.62 14.63
CA ARG A 306 54.36 28.29 15.79
C ARG A 306 55.89 28.14 15.70
N THR A 307 56.60 29.25 15.82
CA THR A 307 58.07 29.31 15.68
C THR A 307 58.81 29.11 17.00
N ASP A 308 58.09 29.14 18.11
CA ASP A 308 58.65 29.02 19.46
C ASP A 308 58.96 27.56 19.82
N ALA A 309 59.71 27.36 20.91
CA ALA A 309 59.95 26.02 21.43
C ALA A 309 58.64 25.33 21.83
N TRP A 310 58.55 24.01 21.63
CA TRP A 310 57.34 23.23 21.91
C TRP A 310 56.85 23.42 23.36
N THR A 311 55.60 23.82 23.50
CA THR A 311 54.96 24.21 24.77
C THR A 311 53.93 23.19 25.25
N THR A 312 53.50 23.32 26.50
CA THR A 312 52.37 22.55 27.05
C THR A 312 51.05 22.83 26.30
N GLN A 313 50.90 24.04 25.75
CA GLN A 313 49.76 24.43 24.94
C GLN A 313 49.74 23.71 23.59
N ASP A 314 50.90 23.53 22.94
CA ASP A 314 51.02 22.75 21.70
C ASP A 314 50.59 21.30 21.94
N SER A 315 51.07 20.70 23.03
CA SER A 315 50.64 19.37 23.45
C SER A 315 49.13 19.28 23.70
N ALA A 316 48.54 20.29 24.34
CA ALA A 316 47.10 20.33 24.58
C ALA A 316 46.28 20.49 23.29
N ASP A 317 46.71 21.35 22.38
CA ASP A 317 46.07 21.54 21.08
C ASP A 317 46.18 20.28 20.20
N MET A 318 47.30 19.55 20.28
CA MET A 318 47.45 18.26 19.60
C MET A 318 46.51 17.16 20.12
N ARG A 319 46.09 17.20 21.40
CA ARG A 319 45.00 16.33 21.89
C ARG A 319 43.66 16.67 21.25
N LYS A 320 43.39 17.96 20.99
CA LYS A 320 42.17 18.38 20.28
C LYS A 320 42.21 17.97 18.81
N VAL A 321 43.38 18.02 18.16
CA VAL A 321 43.59 17.46 16.83
C VAL A 321 43.25 15.96 16.83
N ALA A 322 43.80 15.20 17.78
CA ALA A 322 43.50 13.78 17.94
C ALA A 322 41.99 13.54 18.15
N SER A 323 41.34 14.31 19.02
CA SER A 323 39.89 14.22 19.25
C SER A 323 39.08 14.48 17.97
N SER A 324 39.45 15.48 17.18
CA SER A 324 38.73 15.85 15.96
C SER A 324 38.80 14.72 14.92
N TYR A 325 39.99 14.19 14.66
CA TYR A 325 40.14 13.04 13.76
C TYR A 325 39.49 11.76 14.31
N GLY A 326 39.43 11.59 15.63
CA GLY A 326 38.71 10.49 16.27
C GLY A 326 37.22 10.54 15.96
N GLN A 327 36.60 11.71 16.13
CA GLN A 327 35.18 11.93 15.80
C GLN A 327 34.89 11.76 14.31
N ALA A 328 35.80 12.19 13.43
CA ALA A 328 35.69 11.93 12.00
C ALA A 328 35.70 10.43 11.68
N ALA A 329 36.59 9.66 12.31
CA ALA A 329 36.68 8.21 12.14
C ALA A 329 35.43 7.50 12.69
N ASP A 330 34.93 7.92 13.85
CA ASP A 330 33.74 7.32 14.48
C ASP A 330 32.48 7.55 13.64
N ALA A 331 32.29 8.76 13.10
CA ALA A 331 31.17 9.09 12.23
C ALA A 331 31.13 8.19 10.97
N LEU A 332 32.28 7.96 10.34
CA LEU A 332 32.37 7.08 9.17
C LEU A 332 32.24 5.60 9.54
N ALA A 333 32.82 5.17 10.66
CA ALA A 333 32.76 3.77 11.11
C ALA A 333 31.32 3.33 11.46
N ALA A 334 30.49 4.25 11.96
CA ALA A 334 29.09 3.99 12.27
C ALA A 334 28.18 3.98 11.02
N SER A 335 28.68 4.41 9.86
CA SER A 335 27.89 4.50 8.62
C SER A 335 27.87 3.21 7.80
N SER A 336 26.77 3.00 7.05
CA SER A 336 26.63 1.91 6.07
C SER A 336 26.77 2.47 4.65
N PRO A 337 27.97 2.41 4.03
CA PRO A 337 28.17 2.87 2.67
C PRO A 337 27.54 1.91 1.68
N PRO A 338 27.14 2.39 0.50
CA PRO A 338 26.80 1.50 -0.60
C PRO A 338 27.99 0.57 -0.90
N SER A 339 27.70 -0.66 -1.34
CA SER A 339 28.68 -1.75 -1.52
C SER A 339 29.97 -1.34 -2.23
N ASP A 340 29.87 -0.46 -3.23
CA ASP A 340 31.00 -0.05 -4.07
C ASP A 340 31.90 1.03 -3.44
N TYR A 341 31.56 1.52 -2.25
CA TYR A 341 32.29 2.55 -1.51
C TYR A 341 32.83 2.06 -0.15
N GLY A 342 32.64 0.78 0.19
CA GLY A 342 33.19 0.20 1.42
C GLY A 342 34.69 0.42 1.56
N TRP A 343 35.46 0.21 0.47
CA TRP A 343 36.91 0.45 0.46
C TRP A 343 37.30 1.90 0.75
N TYR A 344 36.49 2.87 0.32
CA TYR A 344 36.75 4.30 0.49
C TYR A 344 36.48 4.71 1.93
N ARG A 345 35.32 4.30 2.47
CA ARG A 345 34.96 4.45 3.88
C ARG A 345 36.02 3.85 4.82
N ASP A 346 36.43 2.61 4.57
CA ASP A 346 37.44 1.92 5.38
C ASP A 346 38.82 2.58 5.27
N GLY A 347 39.18 3.06 4.08
CA GLY A 347 40.41 3.83 3.83
C GLY A 347 40.45 5.13 4.61
N LEU A 348 39.36 5.92 4.57
CA LEU A 348 39.23 7.16 5.35
C LEU A 348 39.28 6.90 6.85
N VAL A 349 38.55 5.90 7.35
CA VAL A 349 38.59 5.52 8.78
C VAL A 349 40.02 5.18 9.21
N ARG A 350 40.73 4.35 8.44
CA ARG A 350 42.12 4.00 8.73
C ARG A 350 43.02 5.23 8.74
N ASN A 351 42.90 6.10 7.74
CA ASN A 351 43.68 7.34 7.63
C ASN A 351 43.44 8.26 8.83
N TYR A 352 42.18 8.45 9.24
CA TYR A 352 41.85 9.26 10.40
C TYR A 352 42.33 8.62 11.71
N ARG A 353 42.25 7.31 11.89
CA ARG A 353 42.82 6.64 13.08
C ARG A 353 44.33 6.80 13.16
N GLU A 354 45.03 6.77 12.02
CA GLU A 354 46.47 7.08 11.98
C GLU A 354 46.74 8.54 12.34
N ALA A 355 45.87 9.48 11.92
CA ALA A 355 45.95 10.87 12.36
C ALA A 355 45.82 11.01 13.90
N VAL A 356 44.91 10.25 14.51
CA VAL A 356 44.72 10.20 15.97
C VAL A 356 46.00 9.72 16.66
N ASP A 357 46.59 8.62 16.18
CA ASP A 357 47.84 8.07 16.74
C ASP A 357 48.99 9.09 16.67
N ILE A 358 49.25 9.66 15.49
CA ILE A 358 50.31 10.64 15.29
C ILE A 358 50.08 11.88 16.17
N ALA A 359 48.84 12.40 16.20
CA ALA A 359 48.52 13.58 17.01
C ALA A 359 48.64 13.31 18.52
N THR A 360 48.32 12.09 18.96
CA THR A 360 48.53 11.67 20.35
C THR A 360 50.02 11.61 20.68
N GLN A 361 50.86 11.12 19.77
CA GLN A 361 52.32 11.12 19.97
C GLN A 361 52.89 12.53 20.02
N PHE A 362 52.43 13.45 19.17
CA PHE A 362 52.76 14.87 19.28
C PHE A 362 52.34 15.45 20.65
N SER A 363 51.17 15.06 21.18
CA SER A 363 50.71 15.55 22.49
C SER A 363 51.56 15.12 23.68
N ASN A 364 52.42 14.11 23.49
CA ASN A 364 53.36 13.64 24.50
C ASN A 364 54.74 14.33 24.40
N LEU A 365 54.97 15.15 23.37
CA LEU A 365 56.20 15.93 23.27
C LEU A 365 56.28 16.99 24.37
N THR A 366 57.51 17.31 24.72
CA THR A 366 57.90 18.32 25.70
C THR A 366 59.01 19.20 25.11
N SER A 367 59.35 20.29 25.80
CA SER A 367 60.48 21.15 25.43
C SER A 367 61.83 20.44 25.41
N SER A 368 61.96 19.27 26.05
CA SER A 368 63.17 18.44 26.06
C SER A 368 63.20 17.35 24.98
N SER A 369 62.14 17.24 24.16
CA SER A 369 62.07 16.22 23.10
C SER A 369 63.07 16.50 21.98
N SER A 370 63.67 15.45 21.40
CA SER A 370 64.67 15.62 20.35
C SER A 370 64.05 16.09 19.03
N ARG A 371 64.84 16.82 18.24
CA ARG A 371 64.43 17.24 16.90
C ARG A 371 64.14 16.05 15.98
N SER A 372 64.88 14.95 16.12
CA SER A 372 64.67 13.74 15.33
C SER A 372 63.31 13.09 15.59
N THR A 373 62.82 13.08 16.83
CA THR A 373 61.47 12.57 17.16
C THR A 373 60.40 13.43 16.51
N PHE A 374 60.56 14.75 16.57
CA PHE A 374 59.64 15.69 15.93
C PHE A 374 59.60 15.49 14.41
N ASP A 375 60.76 15.46 13.76
CA ASP A 375 60.85 15.30 12.30
C ASP A 375 60.27 13.95 11.83
N ALA A 376 60.43 12.88 12.62
CA ALA A 376 59.82 11.57 12.34
C ALA A 376 58.28 11.63 12.37
N LEU A 377 57.68 12.33 13.32
CA LEU A 377 56.22 12.50 13.39
C LEU A 377 55.68 13.34 12.24
N VAL A 378 56.40 14.40 11.85
CA VAL A 378 56.05 15.23 10.68
C VAL A 378 56.13 14.40 9.39
N ALA A 379 57.15 13.56 9.24
CA ALA A 379 57.27 12.67 8.10
C ALA A 379 56.10 11.67 8.03
N ARG A 380 55.71 11.06 9.16
CA ARG A 380 54.52 10.18 9.23
C ARG A 380 53.23 10.92 8.88
N TRP A 381 53.03 12.13 9.39
CA TRP A 381 51.86 12.94 9.05
C TRP A 381 51.80 13.24 7.54
N THR A 382 52.94 13.58 6.95
CA THR A 382 53.06 13.87 5.51
C THR A 382 52.75 12.64 4.67
N ALA A 383 53.27 11.46 5.06
CA ALA A 383 52.96 10.19 4.40
C ALA A 383 51.46 9.89 4.44
N ARG A 384 50.82 10.05 5.60
CA ARG A 384 49.36 9.88 5.75
C ARG A 384 48.55 10.82 4.85
N VAL A 385 48.96 12.07 4.69
CA VAL A 385 48.30 13.03 3.78
C VAL A 385 48.43 12.60 2.32
N LYS A 386 49.58 12.02 1.93
CA LYS A 386 49.78 11.44 0.60
C LYS A 386 48.88 10.21 0.37
N ASP A 387 48.71 9.35 1.37
CA ASP A 387 47.82 8.20 1.26
C ASP A 387 46.36 8.65 1.10
N LEU A 388 45.96 9.72 1.80
CA LEU A 388 44.63 10.31 1.64
C LEU A 388 44.41 10.86 0.22
N SER A 389 45.41 11.51 -0.38
CA SER A 389 45.29 12.01 -1.75
C SER A 389 45.23 10.88 -2.78
N GLN A 390 45.90 9.75 -2.54
CA GLN A 390 45.76 8.55 -3.37
C GLN A 390 44.37 7.93 -3.28
N LEU A 391 43.76 7.90 -2.08
CA LEU A 391 42.38 7.46 -1.90
C LEU A 391 41.40 8.34 -2.69
N GLN A 392 41.58 9.66 -2.64
CA GLN A 392 40.77 10.61 -3.42
C GLN A 392 40.97 10.41 -4.92
N ALA A 393 42.21 10.30 -5.39
CA ALA A 393 42.49 10.06 -6.81
C ALA A 393 41.81 8.78 -7.31
N ARG A 394 41.83 7.69 -6.52
CA ARG A 394 41.11 6.45 -6.85
C ARG A 394 39.60 6.67 -6.93
N LEU A 395 39.02 7.49 -6.05
CA LEU A 395 37.61 7.84 -6.11
C LEU A 395 37.27 8.60 -7.40
N ASP A 396 38.09 9.59 -7.76
CA ASP A 396 37.88 10.44 -8.95
C ASP A 396 37.99 9.65 -10.26
N THR A 397 38.77 8.56 -10.30
CA THR A 397 38.84 7.66 -11.48
C THR A 397 37.59 6.81 -11.68
N LYS A 398 36.68 6.74 -10.70
CA LYS A 398 35.45 5.96 -10.83
C LYS A 398 34.50 6.72 -11.75
N PRO A 399 34.01 6.12 -12.86
CA PRO A 399 33.10 6.81 -13.76
C PRO A 399 31.86 7.24 -12.99
N ASN A 400 31.53 8.55 -13.07
CA ASN A 400 30.31 9.09 -12.50
C ASN A 400 29.12 8.22 -12.97
N ARG A 401 28.45 7.56 -12.03
CA ARG A 401 27.13 6.98 -12.28
C ARG A 401 26.18 8.17 -12.47
N SER A 402 26.01 8.60 -13.70
CA SER A 402 24.93 9.52 -14.08
C SER A 402 23.58 8.91 -13.65
N PRO A 403 22.61 9.74 -13.24
CA PRO A 403 21.33 9.30 -12.67
C PRO A 403 20.48 8.44 -13.61
#